data_AF-A0AAW7FAN6-F1
#
_entry.id   AF-A0AAW7FAN6-F1
#
_cell.length_a   1.000
_cell.length_b   1.000
_cell.length_c   1.000
_cell.angle_alpha   90.00
_cell.angle_beta   90.00
_cell.angle_gamma   90.00
#
_symmetry.space_group_name_H-M   'P 1'
#
loop_
_entity.id
_entity.type
_entity.pdbx_description
1 polymer ?
#
loop_
_entity_poly.entity_id
_entity_poly.type
_entity_poly.pdbx_seq_one_letter_code
_entity_poly.pdbx_strand_id
1 'polypeptide(L)'
;MNYDEITKITAERIGDYMNEAIKTDSRGVAEMFHNAAWGARSLWFELVSKIDIDMHKKNRYTSFDLSRKIEKQINEFRIITDRERIPLLREGQKNEII
;
A
#
# COMPACT_ATOMS: atom_id res chain seq x y z
N MET A 1 4.66 -9.87 -15.56
CA MET A 1 5.12 -9.34 -14.27
C MET A 1 4.69 -10.29 -13.18
N ASN A 2 5.62 -10.73 -12.34
CA ASN A 2 5.35 -11.67 -11.25
C ASN A 2 5.11 -10.94 -9.91
N TYR A 3 4.78 -11.68 -8.86
CA TYR A 3 4.52 -11.14 -7.52
C TYR A 3 5.70 -10.28 -7.00
N ASP A 4 6.94 -10.73 -7.15
CA ASP A 4 8.12 -10.05 -6.61
C ASP A 4 8.37 -8.71 -7.34
N GLU A 5 8.24 -8.70 -8.66
CA GLU A 5 8.38 -7.49 -9.49
C GLU A 5 7.31 -6.43 -9.15
N ILE A 6 6.04 -6.86 -9.06
CA ILE A 6 4.91 -5.98 -8.73
C ILE A 6 5.11 -5.42 -7.31
N THR A 7 5.47 -6.28 -6.36
CA THR A 7 5.68 -5.88 -4.96
C THR A 7 6.82 -4.88 -4.81
N LYS A 8 7.95 -5.10 -5.49
CA LYS A 8 9.09 -4.19 -5.47
C LYS A 8 8.72 -2.81 -6.01
N ILE A 9 8.10 -2.75 -7.20
CA ILE A 9 7.70 -1.48 -7.81
C ILE A 9 6.69 -0.75 -6.92
N THR A 10 5.71 -1.46 -6.36
CA THR A 10 4.75 -0.85 -5.43
C THR A 10 5.42 -0.31 -4.18
N ALA A 11 6.37 -1.04 -3.59
CA ALA A 11 7.09 -0.59 -2.40
C ALA A 11 7.86 0.71 -2.67
N GLU A 12 8.55 0.79 -3.81
CA GLU A 12 9.26 2.01 -4.26
C GLU A 12 8.28 3.18 -4.40
N ARG A 13 7.14 2.98 -5.08
CA ARG A 13 6.14 4.05 -5.28
C ARG A 13 5.47 4.50 -3.99
N ILE A 14 5.11 3.58 -3.10
CA ILE A 14 4.58 3.94 -1.78
C ILE A 14 5.62 4.75 -1.00
N GLY A 15 6.88 4.34 -1.04
CA GLY A 15 7.99 5.06 -0.41
C GLY A 15 8.13 6.49 -0.93
N ASP A 16 8.17 6.66 -2.26
CA ASP A 16 8.24 7.96 -2.91
C ASP A 16 7.09 8.87 -2.49
N TYR A 17 5.84 8.38 -2.61
CA TYR A 17 4.66 9.17 -2.25
C TYR A 17 4.61 9.53 -0.77
N MET A 18 4.89 8.58 0.14
CA MET A 18 4.88 8.87 1.57
C MET A 18 6.00 9.86 1.95
N ASN A 19 7.16 9.80 1.30
CA ASN A 19 8.23 10.78 1.51
C ASN A 19 7.81 12.19 1.09
N GLU A 20 7.15 12.35 -0.06
CA GLU A 20 6.63 13.64 -0.49
C GLU A 20 5.51 14.15 0.44
N ALA A 21 4.62 13.25 0.89
CA ALA A 21 3.56 13.60 1.84
C ALA A 21 4.09 14.08 3.20
N ILE A 22 5.22 13.53 3.65
CA ILE A 22 5.85 13.90 4.93
C ILE A 22 6.61 15.24 4.82
N LYS A 23 7.25 15.51 3.68
CA LYS A 23 8.13 16.68 3.50
C LYS A 23 7.41 17.97 3.13
N THR A 24 6.25 17.86 2.49
CA THR A 24 5.49 19.03 2.04
C THR A 24 4.95 19.85 3.22
N ASP A 25 4.82 21.16 3.01
CA ASP A 25 4.20 22.11 3.92
C ASP A 25 2.72 22.37 3.60
N SER A 26 2.21 21.83 2.49
CA SER A 26 0.82 21.95 2.07
C SER A 26 0.01 20.72 2.45
N ARG A 27 -1.02 20.91 3.30
CA ARG A 27 -1.92 19.83 3.71
C ARG A 27 -2.61 19.16 2.51
N GLY A 28 -3.04 19.93 1.52
CA GLY A 28 -3.68 19.38 0.31
C GLY A 28 -2.72 18.52 -0.52
N VAL A 29 -1.45 18.92 -0.61
CA VAL A 29 -0.41 18.13 -1.28
C VAL A 29 -0.08 16.87 -0.47
N ALA A 30 -0.02 16.97 0.86
CA ALA A 30 0.18 15.83 1.74
C ALA A 30 -0.94 14.79 1.57
N GLU A 31 -2.18 15.23 1.50
CA GLU A 31 -3.34 14.38 1.27
C GLU A 31 -3.33 13.75 -0.12
N MET A 32 -2.97 14.50 -1.16
CA MET A 32 -2.82 13.97 -2.51
C MET A 32 -1.81 12.82 -2.57
N PHE A 33 -0.63 13.00 -1.99
CA PHE A 33 0.40 11.96 -1.97
C PHE A 33 0.03 10.78 -1.07
N HIS A 34 -0.61 11.01 0.07
CA HIS A 34 -1.15 9.93 0.90
C HIS A 34 -2.18 9.08 0.13
N ASN A 35 -3.10 9.73 -0.57
CA ASN A 35 -4.09 9.05 -1.42
C ASN A 35 -3.43 8.29 -2.57
N ALA A 36 -2.36 8.82 -3.17
CA ALA A 36 -1.58 8.12 -4.19
C ALA A 36 -0.89 6.86 -3.64
N ALA A 37 -0.31 6.93 -2.43
CA ALA A 37 0.27 5.78 -1.73
C ALA A 37 -0.80 4.71 -1.42
N TRP A 38 -1.98 5.15 -0.98
CA TRP A 38 -3.11 4.26 -0.74
C TRP A 38 -3.59 3.59 -2.04
N GLY A 39 -3.72 4.35 -3.12
CA GLY A 39 -4.07 3.83 -4.45
C GLY A 39 -3.06 2.81 -4.97
N ALA A 40 -1.76 3.05 -4.81
CA ALA A 40 -0.71 2.12 -5.20
C ALA A 40 -0.79 0.78 -4.43
N ARG A 41 -1.07 0.85 -3.11
CA ARG A 41 -1.31 -0.33 -2.27
C ARG A 41 -2.54 -1.11 -2.73
N SER A 42 -3.65 -0.42 -3.02
CA SER A 42 -4.89 -1.06 -3.47
C SER A 42 -4.72 -1.75 -4.82
N LEU A 43 -4.04 -1.10 -5.78
CA LEU A 43 -3.75 -1.70 -7.08
C LEU A 43 -2.85 -2.93 -6.95
N TRP A 44 -1.84 -2.89 -6.09
CA TRP A 44 -1.01 -4.06 -5.81
C TRP A 44 -1.84 -5.24 -5.32
N PHE A 45 -2.76 -5.01 -4.36
CA PHE A 45 -3.61 -6.07 -3.81
C PHE A 45 -4.45 -6.75 -4.89
N GLU A 46 -5.08 -5.98 -5.78
CA GLU A 46 -5.86 -6.51 -6.90
C GLU A 46 -5.00 -7.35 -7.85
N LEU A 47 -3.81 -6.85 -8.21
CA LEU A 47 -2.91 -7.54 -9.13
C LEU A 47 -2.40 -8.86 -8.55
N VAL A 48 -1.95 -8.87 -7.28
CA VAL A 48 -1.42 -10.09 -6.65
C VAL A 48 -2.52 -11.10 -6.32
N SER A 49 -3.73 -10.64 -5.99
CA SER A 49 -4.89 -11.52 -5.78
C SER A 49 -5.26 -12.27 -7.06
N LYS A 50 -5.17 -11.60 -8.22
CA LYS A 50 -5.37 -12.24 -9.52
C LYS A 50 -4.31 -13.31 -9.79
N ILE A 51 -3.04 -13.03 -9.48
CA ILE A 51 -1.96 -14.01 -9.61
C ILE A 51 -2.23 -15.22 -8.72
N ASP A 52 -2.64 -15.00 -7.47
CA ASP A 52 -2.94 -16.08 -6.52
C ASP A 52 -4.10 -16.98 -6.99
N ILE A 53 -5.19 -16.37 -7.46
CA ILE A 53 -6.33 -17.11 -8.03
C ILE A 53 -5.90 -17.97 -9.22
N ASP A 54 -5.10 -17.41 -10.14
CA ASP A 54 -4.63 -18.13 -11.32
C ASP A 54 -3.62 -19.23 -10.97
N MET A 55 -2.83 -19.05 -9.91
CA MET A 55 -1.99 -20.10 -9.35
C MET A 55 -2.80 -21.20 -8.67
N HIS A 56 -3.81 -20.84 -7.87
CA HIS A 56 -4.70 -21.78 -7.19
C HIS A 56 -5.39 -22.73 -8.16
N LYS A 57 -5.85 -22.20 -9.31
CA LYS A 57 -6.44 -23.02 -10.40
C LYS A 57 -5.48 -24.05 -10.99
N LYS A 58 -4.17 -23.78 -10.98
CA LYS A 58 -3.13 -24.66 -11.54
C LYS A 58 -2.60 -25.65 -10.51
N ASN A 59 -2.29 -25.17 -9.30
CA ASN A 59 -1.74 -25.97 -8.21
C ASN A 59 -2.05 -25.30 -6.85
N ARG A 60 -2.90 -25.97 -6.06
CA ARG A 60 -3.36 -25.47 -4.76
C ARG A 60 -2.24 -25.29 -3.73
N TYR A 61 -1.21 -26.14 -3.77
CA TYR A 61 -0.11 -26.08 -2.80
C TYR A 61 0.77 -24.85 -3.03
N THR A 62 1.12 -24.56 -4.28
CA THR A 62 1.91 -23.36 -4.62
C THR A 62 1.16 -22.05 -4.39
N SER A 63 -0.18 -22.08 -4.41
CA SER A 63 -1.00 -20.91 -4.04
C SER A 63 -0.91 -20.63 -2.53
N PHE A 64 -0.91 -21.66 -1.68
CA PHE A 64 -0.79 -21.47 -0.22
C PHE A 64 0.47 -20.66 0.18
N ASP A 65 1.62 -20.97 -0.41
CA ASP A 65 2.86 -20.23 -0.16
C ASP A 65 2.77 -18.76 -0.61
N LEU A 66 2.12 -18.51 -1.75
CA LEU A 66 1.90 -17.16 -2.26
C LEU A 66 0.92 -16.37 -1.39
N SER A 67 -0.22 -16.95 -1.00
CA SER A 67 -1.20 -16.30 -0.13
C SER A 67 -0.54 -15.86 1.18
N ARG A 68 0.32 -16.70 1.78
CA ARG A 68 1.06 -16.35 3.00
C ARG A 68 2.04 -15.18 2.80
N LYS A 69 2.66 -15.07 1.63
CA LYS A 69 3.51 -13.91 1.27
C LYS A 69 2.66 -12.64 1.12
N ILE A 70 1.52 -12.74 0.44
CA ILE A 70 0.57 -11.63 0.26
C ILE A 70 0.11 -11.10 1.63
N GLU A 71 -0.32 -11.96 2.55
CA GLU A 71 -0.76 -11.56 3.89
C GLU A 71 0.30 -10.80 4.69
N LYS A 72 1.56 -11.24 4.63
CA LYS A 72 2.67 -10.54 5.27
C LYS A 72 2.87 -9.14 4.66
N GLN A 73 2.91 -9.07 3.33
CA GLN A 73 3.13 -7.82 2.62
C GLN A 73 1.98 -6.82 2.80
N ILE A 74 0.73 -7.28 2.95
CA ILE A 74 -0.42 -6.43 3.30
C ILE A 74 -0.16 -5.67 4.61
N ASN A 75 0.38 -6.35 5.62
CA ASN A 75 0.66 -5.73 6.91
C ASN A 75 1.81 -4.72 6.80
N GLU A 76 2.87 -5.04 6.05
CA GLU A 76 3.97 -4.11 5.78
C GLU A 76 3.48 -2.85 5.06
N PHE A 77 2.69 -3.03 3.99
CA PHE A 77 2.10 -1.92 3.24
C PHE A 77 1.14 -1.09 4.10
N ARG A 78 0.36 -1.71 4.98
CA ARG A 78 -0.49 -0.99 5.94
C ARG A 78 0.34 -0.10 6.86
N ILE A 79 1.45 -0.60 7.42
CA ILE A 79 2.32 0.18 8.31
C ILE A 79 2.96 1.35 7.57
N ILE A 80 3.50 1.12 6.37
CA ILE A 80 4.20 2.20 5.66
C ILE A 80 3.24 3.27 5.13
N THR A 81 1.99 2.91 4.79
CA THR A 81 0.95 3.84 4.32
C THR A 81 0.13 4.47 5.45
N ASP A 82 0.53 4.26 6.71
CA ASP A 82 -0.19 4.80 7.86
C ASP A 82 -0.20 6.34 7.82
N ARG A 83 -1.43 6.89 7.84
CA ARG A 83 -1.69 8.34 7.78
C ARG A 83 -1.09 9.06 8.99
N GLU A 84 -1.00 8.38 10.14
CA GLU A 84 -0.37 8.92 11.35
C GLU A 84 1.12 9.21 11.17
N ARG A 85 1.76 8.69 10.12
CA ARG A 85 3.16 9.04 9.82
C ARG A 85 3.30 10.46 9.27
N ILE A 86 2.23 11.04 8.73
CA ILE A 86 2.24 12.34 8.04
C ILE A 86 1.86 13.47 9.02
N PRO A 87 2.80 14.34 9.44
CA PRO A 87 2.56 15.35 10.48
C PRO A 87 1.32 16.22 10.23
N LEU A 88 1.18 16.73 9.00
CA LEU A 88 0.08 17.61 8.61
C LEU A 88 -1.30 16.93 8.60
N LEU A 89 -1.36 15.59 8.60
CA LEU A 89 -2.62 14.83 8.55
C LEU A 89 -3.01 14.23 9.91
N ARG A 90 -2.07 14.09 10.86
CA ARG A 90 -2.36 13.63 12.25
C ARG A 90 -3.37 14.54 12.95
N GLU A 91 -3.23 15.86 12.78
CA GLU A 91 -4.02 16.85 13.50
C GLU A 91 -5.48 16.94 13.01
N GLY A 92 -5.80 16.38 11.84
CA GLY A 92 -7.17 16.35 11.30
C GLY A 92 -8.17 15.57 12.15
N GLN A 93 -7.71 14.58 12.92
CA GLN A 93 -8.60 13.74 13.75
C GLN A 93 -9.21 14.48 14.95
N LYS A 94 -8.62 15.60 15.40
CA LYS A 94 -9.16 16.35 16.55
C LYS A 94 -10.29 17.31 16.18
N ASN A 95 -10.39 17.72 14.92
CA ASN A 95 -11.29 18.81 14.50
C ASN A 95 -12.46 18.35 13.61
N GLU A 96 -12.60 17.05 13.34
CA GLU A 96 -13.68 16.48 12.52
C GLU A 96 -14.81 15.83 13.36
N ILE A 97 -14.82 16.02 14.69
CA ILE A 97 -15.97 15.69 15.54
C ILE A 97 -16.85 16.95 15.62
N ILE A 98 -17.86 17.02 14.73
CA ILE A 98 -19.03 17.91 14.87
C ILE A 98 -20.27 17.02 14.96
#